data_AF-A0A5R9QKZ6-F1
#
_entry.id   AF-A0A5R9QKZ6-F1
#
_cell.length_a   1.000
_cell.length_b   1.000
_cell.length_c   1.000
_cell.angle_alpha   90.00
_cell.angle_beta   90.00
_cell.angle_gamma   90.00
#
_symmetry.space_group_name_H-M   'P 1'
#
loop_
_entity.id
_entity.type
_entity.pdbx_description
1 polymer ?
#
loop_
_entity_poly.entity_id
_entity_poly.type
_entity_poly.pdbx_seq_one_letter_code
_entity_poly.pdbx_strand_id
1 'polypeptide(L)'
;MSGVVAIQVCTSWASTADGLMRCQQIEWQQAYLIPPEAAGAVELLVNGGFSLEAFSIGAAGVLGAFVTGLLTGWVASLLRKAK
;
A
#
# COMPACT_ATOMS: atom_id res chain seq x y z
N MET A 1 9.17 13.75 -8.93
CA MET A 1 9.77 13.58 -10.27
C MET A 1 8.82 12.72 -11.08
N SER A 2 8.26 13.24 -12.17
CA SER A 2 7.25 12.55 -12.98
C SER A 2 7.82 11.25 -13.56
N GLY A 3 7.30 10.12 -13.09
CA GLY A 3 7.90 8.77 -13.19
C GLY A 3 7.56 8.00 -14.47
N VAL A 4 7.30 8.70 -15.58
CA VAL A 4 7.11 8.07 -16.89
C VAL A 4 8.47 7.83 -17.53
N VAL A 5 8.76 6.58 -17.83
CA VAL A 5 9.99 6.17 -18.51
C VAL A 5 9.65 5.33 -19.73
N ALA A 6 10.55 5.34 -20.71
CA ALA A 6 10.48 4.41 -21.83
C ALA A 6 11.07 3.06 -21.40
N ILE A 7 10.27 2.00 -21.48
CA ILE A 7 10.71 0.63 -21.28
C ILE A 7 10.60 -0.14 -22.60
N GLN A 8 11.53 -1.06 -22.83
CA GLN A 8 11.40 -2.03 -23.92
C GLN A 8 10.53 -3.19 -23.46
N VAL A 9 9.48 -3.47 -24.23
CA VAL A 9 8.56 -4.56 -23.97
C VAL A 9 8.53 -5.46 -25.19
N CYS A 10 8.52 -6.77 -24.95
CA CYS A 10 8.28 -7.72 -26.01
C CYS A 10 6.77 -7.80 -26.30
N THR A 11 6.37 -7.45 -27.52
CA THR A 11 4.96 -7.43 -27.93
C THR A 11 4.57 -8.63 -28.79
N SER A 12 5.55 -9.33 -29.36
CA SER A 12 5.33 -10.55 -30.14
C SER A 12 6.29 -11.65 -29.73
N TRP A 13 5.74 -12.85 -29.52
CA TRP A 13 6.46 -14.03 -29.09
C TRP A 13 6.26 -15.17 -30.09
N ALA A 14 7.31 -15.97 -30.31
CA ALA A 14 7.22 -17.18 -31.09
C ALA A 14 7.92 -18.35 -30.40
N SER A 15 7.34 -19.53 -30.59
CA SER A 15 7.98 -20.78 -30.16
C SER A 15 9.09 -21.16 -31.13
N THR A 16 10.24 -21.54 -30.59
CA THR A 16 11.38 -22.08 -31.35
C THR A 16 11.23 -23.59 -31.54
N ALA A 17 12.00 -24.16 -32.47
CA ALA A 17 12.02 -25.61 -32.71
C ALA A 17 12.36 -26.43 -31.45
N ASP A 18 13.10 -25.82 -30.52
CA ASP A 18 13.47 -26.41 -29.23
C ASP A 18 12.39 -26.24 -28.14
N GLY A 19 11.21 -25.72 -28.49
CA GLY A 19 10.09 -25.48 -27.59
C GLY A 19 10.24 -24.24 -26.67
N LEU A 20 11.30 -23.45 -26.86
CA LEU A 20 11.52 -22.23 -26.08
C LEU A 20 10.78 -21.04 -26.70
N MET A 21 10.19 -20.18 -25.86
CA MET A 21 9.59 -18.92 -26.29
C MET A 21 10.67 -17.86 -26.52
N ARG A 22 10.75 -17.31 -27.74
CA ARG A 22 11.62 -16.18 -28.08
C ARG A 22 10.81 -14.95 -28.42
N CYS A 23 11.30 -13.79 -27.96
CA CYS A 23 10.77 -12.50 -28.36
C CYS A 23 11.11 -12.24 -29.84
N GLN A 24 10.11 -11.91 -30.65
CA GLN A 24 10.29 -11.54 -32.06
C GLN A 24 10.23 -10.03 -32.30
N GLN A 25 9.43 -9.32 -31.51
CA GLN A 25 9.24 -7.88 -31.69
C GLN A 25 9.36 -7.17 -30.35
N ILE A 26 10.27 -6.20 -30.31
CA ILE A 26 10.48 -5.32 -29.18
C ILE A 26 9.94 -3.94 -29.56
N GLU A 27 9.17 -3.35 -28.66
CA GLU A 27 8.64 -2.00 -28.82
C GLU A 27 8.94 -1.16 -27.59
N TRP A 28 9.09 0.14 -27.80
CA TRP A 28 9.22 1.10 -26.72
C TRP A 28 7.84 1.53 -26.25
N GLN A 29 7.57 1.33 -24.97
CA GLN A 29 6.33 1.74 -24.34
C GLN A 29 6.64 2.74 -23.22
N GLN A 30 5.77 3.72 -23.03
CA GLN A 30 5.85 4.61 -21.88
C GLN A 30 5.13 3.97 -20.70
N ALA A 31 5.85 3.80 -19.60
CA ALA A 31 5.33 3.19 -18.38
C ALA A 31 5.70 4.00 -17.15
N TYR A 32 4.86 3.92 -16.12
CA TYR A 32 5.18 4.46 -14.81
C TYR A 32 5.98 3.43 -14.02
N LEU A 33 7.19 3.80 -13.59
CA LEU A 33 7.94 2.97 -12.65
C LEU A 33 7.40 3.20 -11.24
N ILE A 34 6.92 2.11 -10.65
CA ILE A 34 6.57 2.06 -9.23
C ILE A 34 7.81 1.54 -8.50
N PRO A 35 8.34 2.28 -7.54
CA PRO A 35 9.50 1.83 -6.78
C PRO A 35 9.10 0.61 -5.92
N PRO A 36 10.04 -0.31 -5.64
CA PRO A 36 9.72 -1.59 -4.99
C PRO A 36 9.07 -1.42 -3.61
N GLU A 37 9.42 -0.36 -2.87
CA GLU A 37 8.77 0.00 -1.59
C GLU A 37 7.28 0.32 -1.72
N ALA A 38 6.80 0.73 -2.90
CA ALA A 38 5.41 1.05 -3.16
C ALA A 38 4.61 -0.12 -3.77
N ALA A 39 5.25 -1.26 -4.05
CA ALA A 39 4.60 -2.41 -4.67
C ALA A 39 3.39 -2.91 -3.87
N GLY A 40 3.51 -2.97 -2.53
CA GLY A 40 2.41 -3.37 -1.65
C GLY A 40 1.21 -2.42 -1.72
N ALA A 41 1.44 -1.10 -1.79
CA ALA A 41 0.37 -0.12 -1.92
C ALA A 41 -0.35 -0.21 -3.27
N VAL A 42 0.35 -0.57 -4.33
CA VAL A 42 -0.24 -0.77 -5.67
C VAL A 42 -1.02 -2.07 -5.74
N GLU A 43 -0.52 -3.16 -5.14
CA GLU A 43 -1.27 -4.42 -5.00
C GLU A 43 -2.63 -4.17 -4.30
N LEU A 44 -2.60 -3.41 -3.20
CA LEU A 44 -3.77 -2.95 -2.46
C LEU A 44 -4.73 -2.10 -3.30
N LEU A 45 -4.21 -1.22 -4.15
CA LEU A 45 -4.99 -0.34 -5.02
C LEU A 45 -5.66 -1.11 -6.18
N VAL A 46 -4.94 -2.07 -6.76
CA VAL A 46 -5.36 -2.79 -7.99
C VAL A 46 -6.27 -3.98 -7.67
N ASN A 47 -5.92 -4.77 -6.66
CA ASN A 47 -6.65 -6.00 -6.32
C ASN A 47 -7.65 -5.80 -5.16
N GLY A 48 -7.61 -4.63 -4.51
CA GLY A 48 -8.29 -4.40 -3.25
C GLY A 48 -7.58 -5.15 -2.11
N GLY A 49 -7.62 -4.59 -0.90
CA GLY A 49 -6.96 -5.24 0.25
C GLY A 49 -7.02 -4.42 1.52
N PHE A 50 -6.33 -4.92 2.54
CA PHE A 50 -6.20 -4.27 3.84
C PHE A 50 -4.81 -3.64 4.04
N SER A 51 -4.77 -2.32 4.27
CA SER A 51 -3.53 -1.63 4.61
C SER A 51 -3.30 -1.71 6.12
N LEU A 52 -2.24 -2.42 6.52
CA LEU A 52 -1.84 -2.54 7.93
C LEU A 52 -1.51 -1.17 8.54
N GLU A 53 -0.95 -0.27 7.75
CA GLU A 53 -0.62 1.09 8.18
C GLU A 53 -1.87 1.95 8.41
N ALA A 54 -2.84 1.90 7.49
CA ALA A 54 -4.10 2.62 7.68
C ALA A 54 -4.87 2.09 8.91
N PHE A 55 -4.84 0.77 9.11
CA PHE A 55 -5.43 0.15 10.29
C PHE A 55 -4.73 0.56 11.58
N SER A 56 -3.39 0.58 11.62
CA SER A 56 -2.65 0.92 12.83
C SER A 56 -2.92 2.36 13.26
N ILE A 57 -3.03 3.29 12.29
CA ILE A 57 -3.43 4.68 12.54
C ILE A 57 -4.84 4.73 13.13
N GLY A 58 -5.79 4.03 12.53
CA GLY A 58 -7.18 3.98 13.02
C GLY A 58 -7.27 3.39 14.43
N ALA A 59 -6.60 2.26 14.68
CA ALA A 59 -6.56 1.59 15.97
C ALA A 59 -5.92 2.48 17.05
N ALA A 60 -4.80 3.12 16.75
CA ALA A 60 -4.13 4.03 17.67
C ALA A 60 -5.03 5.23 18.03
N GLY A 61 -5.75 5.79 17.05
CA GLY A 61 -6.70 6.88 17.29
C GLY A 61 -7.84 6.48 18.23
N VAL A 62 -8.46 5.33 17.98
CA VAL A 62 -9.56 4.82 18.82
C VAL A 62 -9.09 4.52 20.24
N LEU A 63 -7.97 3.81 20.38
CA LEU A 63 -7.39 3.50 21.69
C LEU A 63 -6.97 4.77 22.44
N GLY A 64 -6.40 5.76 21.75
CA GLY A 64 -6.03 7.05 22.33
C GLY A 64 -7.23 7.81 22.87
N ALA A 65 -8.32 7.89 22.10
CA ALA A 65 -9.56 8.51 22.54
C ALA A 65 -10.16 7.80 23.76
N PHE A 66 -10.16 6.46 23.75
CA PHE A 66 -10.62 5.66 24.87
C PHE A 66 -9.82 5.93 26.16
N VAL A 67 -8.49 5.87 26.10
CA VAL A 67 -7.62 6.12 27.27
C VAL A 67 -7.82 7.54 27.80
N THR A 68 -7.95 8.52 26.92
CA THR A 68 -8.19 9.91 27.31
C THR A 68 -9.53 10.07 28.04
N GLY A 69 -10.60 9.47 27.50
CA GLY A 69 -11.93 9.44 28.14
C GLY A 69 -11.91 8.72 29.49
N LEU A 70 -11.19 7.60 29.59
CA LEU A 70 -11.06 6.84 30.83
C LEU A 70 -10.35 7.65 31.92
N LEU A 71 -9.22 8.27 31.60
CA LEU A 71 -8.45 9.07 32.55
C LEU A 71 -9.22 10.30 33.03
N THR A 72 -9.86 11.02 32.10
CA THR A 72 -10.69 12.18 32.46
C THR A 72 -11.86 11.80 33.35
N GLY A 73 -12.57 10.71 33.01
CA GLY A 73 -13.65 10.17 33.84
C GLY A 73 -13.17 9.71 35.22
N TRP A 74 -12.00 9.07 35.30
CA TRP A 74 -11.39 8.65 36.56
C TRP A 74 -11.10 9.86 37.46
N VAL A 75 -10.39 10.86 36.95
CA VAL A 75 -10.05 12.07 37.70
C VAL A 75 -11.32 12.77 38.20
N ALA A 76 -12.34 12.90 37.34
CA ALA A 76 -13.62 13.47 37.74
C ALA A 76 -14.30 12.67 38.87
N SER A 77 -14.21 11.33 38.85
CA SER A 77 -14.73 10.47 39.91
C SER A 77 -14.01 10.67 41.24
N LEU A 78 -12.68 10.79 41.22
CA LEU A 78 -11.89 11.08 42.42
C LEU A 78 -12.25 12.45 43.02
N LEU A 79 -12.36 13.48 42.19
CA LEU A 79 -12.74 14.82 42.63
C LEU A 79 -14.13 14.85 43.26
N ARG A 80 -15.09 14.05 42.73
CA ARG A 80 -16.43 13.91 43.33
C ARG A 80 -16.42 13.22 44.69
N LYS A 81 -15.49 12.30 44.92
CA LYS A 81 -15.35 11.57 46.20
C LYS A 81 -14.56 12.35 47.26
N ALA A 82 -13.76 13.32 46.83
CA ALA A 82 -12.96 14.17 47.73
C ALA A 82 -13.74 15.39 48.26
N LYS A 83 -14.94 15.64 47.74
CA LYS A 83 -15.90 16.63 48.25
C LYS A 83 -16.89 15.95 49.19
#